data_AF-A0A2H4U8B8-F1
#
_entry.id   AF-A0A2H4U8B8-F1
#
_cell.length_a   1.000
_cell.length_b   1.000
_cell.length_c   1.000
_cell.angle_alpha   90.00
_cell.angle_beta   90.00
_cell.angle_gamma   90.00
#
_symmetry.space_group_name_H-M   'P 1'
#
loop_
_entity.id
_entity.type
_entity.pdbx_description
1 polymer ?
#
loop_
_entity_poly.entity_id
_entity_poly.type
_entity_poly.pdbx_seq_one_letter_code
_entity_poly.pdbx_strand_id
1 'polypeptide(L)'
;MSDVKILKSIDITSYTIMGTGIGVLFSVLFSIILLIAIGILNAQSIGVVAYIIPTIIVGTIMCSIYNRFAEGYLYNWLTKRMNPITFELNDEKEITKISTVPTALIASIITTILVILLCAITIFIAPIIISAIVQTLMFSGQTVMAFALYQVAAMIMQPSFIAMSIIGSFIITFVFTLIATYIYNLLGSKGKGIILDLSKDGDMTSLNSIDPVSLIIVLTVISLIFNIILAIITLISGGNAYQALGNIVGGLINGVIGGGLLAIFYNFLATKLGKLKIELIDN
;
A
#
# COMPACT_ATOMS: atom_id res chain seq x y z
N MET A 1 9.54 15.71 -27.04
CA MET A 1 8.14 15.42 -27.46
C MET A 1 7.54 14.49 -26.40
N SER A 2 6.25 14.54 -26.08
CA SER A 2 5.70 13.63 -25.07
C SER A 2 5.36 12.27 -25.70
N ASP A 3 6.09 11.23 -25.33
CA ASP A 3 5.82 9.86 -25.78
C ASP A 3 4.71 9.25 -24.92
N VAL A 4 3.60 8.87 -25.55
CA VAL A 4 2.51 8.17 -24.87
C VAL A 4 2.85 6.68 -24.84
N LYS A 5 3.04 6.13 -23.63
CA LYS A 5 3.26 4.70 -23.40
C LYS A 5 2.04 4.05 -22.76
N ILE A 6 1.74 2.83 -23.17
CA ILE A 6 0.71 1.97 -22.61
C ILE A 6 1.37 0.90 -21.74
N LEU A 7 0.92 0.75 -20.50
CA LEU A 7 1.32 -0.36 -19.63
C LEU A 7 0.48 -1.60 -19.93
N LYS A 8 1.00 -2.47 -20.78
CA LYS A 8 0.28 -3.67 -21.23
C LYS A 8 0.33 -4.79 -20.18
N SER A 9 1.51 -5.03 -19.63
CA SER A 9 1.71 -6.10 -18.65
C SER A 9 2.82 -5.78 -17.66
N ILE A 10 2.80 -6.47 -16.53
CA ILE A 10 3.79 -6.42 -15.48
C ILE A 10 4.37 -7.83 -15.34
N ASP A 11 5.69 -7.97 -15.29
CA ASP A 11 6.28 -9.25 -14.92
C ASP A 11 5.98 -9.54 -13.45
N ILE A 12 5.11 -10.53 -13.23
CA ILE A 12 4.58 -10.90 -11.92
C ILE A 12 5.73 -11.30 -10.99
N THR A 13 6.77 -11.95 -11.52
CA THR A 13 7.88 -12.44 -10.71
C THR A 13 8.70 -11.28 -10.15
N SER A 14 9.19 -10.39 -11.01
CA SER A 14 9.94 -9.22 -10.55
C SER A 14 9.11 -8.29 -9.69
N TYR A 15 7.82 -8.10 -10.00
CA TYR A 15 6.92 -7.29 -9.17
C TYR A 15 6.73 -7.87 -7.76
N THR A 16 6.54 -9.19 -7.66
CA THR A 16 6.35 -9.87 -6.37
C THR A 16 7.63 -9.84 -5.53
N ILE A 17 8.78 -10.17 -6.13
CA ILE A 17 10.08 -10.17 -5.43
C ILE A 17 10.41 -8.76 -4.93
N MET A 18 10.27 -7.76 -5.82
CA MET A 18 10.62 -6.38 -5.49
C MET A 18 9.68 -5.79 -4.43
N GLY A 19 8.37 -5.96 -4.61
CA GLY A 19 7.37 -5.48 -3.65
C GLY A 19 7.50 -6.15 -2.29
N THR A 20 7.79 -7.45 -2.26
CA THR A 20 8.03 -8.18 -1.00
C THR A 20 9.32 -7.71 -0.33
N GLY A 21 10.41 -7.53 -1.10
CA GLY A 21 11.67 -7.02 -0.56
C GLY A 21 11.53 -5.65 0.09
N ILE A 22 10.85 -4.72 -0.57
CA ILE A 22 10.56 -3.39 -0.02
C ILE A 22 9.69 -3.51 1.24
N GLY A 23 8.63 -4.34 1.20
CA GLY A 23 7.75 -4.58 2.35
C GLY A 23 8.49 -5.11 3.58
N VAL A 24 9.44 -6.03 3.39
CA VAL A 24 10.29 -6.56 4.46
C VAL A 24 11.20 -5.49 5.05
N LEU A 25 11.81 -4.63 4.22
CA LEU A 25 12.63 -3.54 4.74
C LEU A 25 11.81 -2.57 5.60
N PHE A 26 10.58 -2.25 5.18
CA PHE A 26 9.66 -1.46 5.99
C PHE A 26 9.24 -2.18 7.27
N SER A 27 8.99 -3.49 7.25
CA SER A 27 8.59 -4.23 8.45
C SER A 27 9.72 -4.35 9.47
N VAL A 28 10.97 -4.49 9.01
CA VAL A 28 12.15 -4.47 9.88
C VAL A 28 12.30 -3.09 10.53
N LEU A 29 12.22 -2.00 9.75
CA LEU A 29 12.27 -0.64 10.30
C LEU A 29 11.14 -0.40 11.31
N PHE A 30 9.91 -0.77 10.96
CA PHE A 30 8.76 -0.64 11.83
C PHE A 30 8.93 -1.43 13.12
N SER A 31 9.46 -2.65 13.04
CA SER A 31 9.74 -3.49 14.20
C SER A 31 10.77 -2.86 15.15
N ILE A 32 11.82 -2.24 14.61
CA ILE A 32 12.83 -1.53 15.40
C ILE A 32 12.20 -0.32 16.12
N ILE A 33 11.43 0.49 15.39
CA ILE A 33 10.74 1.66 15.96
C ILE A 33 9.78 1.23 17.07
N LEU A 34 9.02 0.16 16.84
CA LEU A 34 8.07 -0.38 17.81
C LEU A 34 8.77 -0.91 19.07
N LEU A 35 9.92 -1.58 18.92
CA LEU A 35 10.74 -2.04 20.04
C LEU A 35 11.25 -0.86 20.89
N ILE A 36 11.74 0.21 20.24
CA ILE A 36 12.21 1.41 20.94
C ILE A 36 11.04 2.10 21.67
N ALA A 37 9.91 2.28 20.99
CA ALA A 37 8.74 2.95 21.56
C ALA A 37 8.22 2.23 22.81
N ILE A 38 8.09 0.90 22.75
CA ILE A 38 7.62 0.12 23.90
C ILE A 38 8.69 0.05 24.99
N GLY A 39 9.98 -0.04 24.63
CA GLY A 39 11.06 -0.01 25.61
C GLY A 39 11.08 1.27 26.45
N ILE A 40 10.72 2.41 25.85
CA ILE A 40 10.56 3.70 26.56
C ILE A 40 9.34 3.70 27.48
N LEU A 41 8.20 3.15 27.02
CA LEU A 41 6.94 3.20 27.76
C LEU A 41 6.86 2.17 28.90
N ASN A 42 7.42 0.98 28.70
CA ASN A 42 7.44 -0.10 29.68
C ASN A 42 8.57 -1.10 29.40
N ALA A 43 9.70 -0.93 30.08
CA ALA A 43 10.87 -1.79 29.89
C ALA A 43 10.61 -3.28 30.22
N GLN A 44 9.60 -3.59 31.04
CA GLN A 44 9.29 -4.98 31.43
C GLN A 44 8.58 -5.75 30.31
N SER A 45 8.01 -5.08 29.31
CA SER A 45 7.33 -5.74 28.18
C SER A 45 8.22 -5.97 26.96
N ILE A 46 9.50 -5.57 27.00
CA ILE A 46 10.45 -5.76 25.89
C ILE A 46 10.57 -7.23 25.49
N GLY A 47 10.57 -8.15 26.46
CA GLY A 47 10.62 -9.59 26.20
C GLY A 47 9.44 -10.09 25.36
N VAL A 48 8.23 -9.62 25.64
CA VAL A 48 7.01 -9.97 24.89
C VAL A 48 7.06 -9.39 23.47
N VAL A 49 7.54 -8.15 23.32
CA VAL A 49 7.67 -7.49 22.01
C VAL A 49 8.69 -8.19 21.13
N ALA A 50 9.79 -8.67 21.71
CA ALA A 50 10.82 -9.40 20.96
C ALA A 50 10.27 -10.66 20.28
N TYR A 51 9.27 -11.33 20.87
CA TYR A 51 8.60 -12.49 20.26
C TYR A 51 7.64 -12.11 19.12
N ILE A 52 7.13 -10.88 19.10
CA ILE A 52 6.20 -10.41 18.07
C ILE A 52 6.95 -9.99 16.79
N ILE A 53 8.20 -9.56 16.89
CA ILE A 53 9.01 -9.10 15.74
C ILE A 53 9.13 -10.16 14.63
N PRO A 54 9.51 -11.42 14.92
CA PRO A 54 9.52 -12.46 13.89
C PRO A 54 8.15 -12.64 13.23
N THR A 55 7.06 -12.55 14.00
CA THR A 55 5.70 -12.64 13.46
C THR A 55 5.36 -11.49 12.53
N ILE A 56 5.76 -10.25 12.85
CA ILE A 56 5.57 -9.08 11.98
C ILE A 56 6.32 -9.28 10.67
N ILE A 57 7.59 -9.69 10.73
CA ILE A 57 8.44 -9.84 9.54
C ILE A 57 7.90 -10.97 8.66
N VAL A 58 7.69 -12.16 9.22
CA VAL A 58 7.18 -13.33 8.49
C VAL A 58 5.77 -13.08 7.96
N GLY A 59 4.91 -12.47 8.78
CA GLY A 59 3.57 -12.08 8.36
C GLY A 59 3.60 -11.11 7.19
N THR A 60 4.50 -10.11 7.22
CA THR A 60 4.69 -9.17 6.11
C THR A 60 5.15 -9.88 4.85
N ILE A 61 6.06 -10.86 4.94
CA ILE A 61 6.50 -11.65 3.78
C ILE A 61 5.30 -12.36 3.15
N MET A 62 4.54 -13.11 3.94
CA MET A 62 3.40 -13.89 3.44
C MET A 62 2.32 -13.00 2.82
N CYS A 63 1.94 -11.93 3.51
CA CYS A 63 0.95 -10.97 3.01
C CYS A 63 1.45 -10.23 1.77
N SER A 64 2.73 -9.85 1.71
CA SER A 64 3.28 -9.13 0.56
C SER A 64 3.38 -10.02 -0.68
N ILE A 65 3.80 -11.27 -0.53
CA ILE A 65 3.84 -12.23 -1.65
C ILE A 65 2.42 -12.39 -2.21
N TYR A 66 1.44 -12.68 -1.35
CA TYR A 66 0.06 -12.86 -1.77
C TYR A 66 -0.49 -11.60 -2.48
N ASN A 67 -0.38 -10.43 -1.84
CA ASN A 67 -0.92 -9.19 -2.38
C ASN A 67 -0.24 -8.80 -3.70
N ARG A 68 1.10 -8.81 -3.77
CA ARG A 68 1.81 -8.36 -4.97
C ARG A 68 1.65 -9.33 -6.14
N PHE A 69 1.66 -10.63 -5.87
CA PHE A 69 1.38 -11.64 -6.88
C PHE A 69 -0.05 -11.47 -7.44
N ALA A 70 -1.04 -11.36 -6.56
CA ALA A 70 -2.43 -11.22 -6.96
C ALA A 70 -2.70 -9.91 -7.69
N GLU A 71 -2.14 -8.79 -7.23
CA GLU A 71 -2.22 -7.49 -7.91
C GLU A 71 -1.63 -7.54 -9.33
N GLY A 72 -0.41 -8.08 -9.49
CA GLY A 72 0.25 -8.19 -10.80
C GLY A 72 -0.51 -9.12 -11.75
N TYR A 73 -1.01 -10.25 -11.24
CA TYR A 73 -1.83 -11.18 -12.02
C TYR A 73 -3.15 -10.55 -12.45
N LEU A 74 -3.88 -9.93 -11.53
CA LEU A 74 -5.16 -9.28 -11.81
C LEU A 74 -4.99 -8.11 -12.76
N TYR A 75 -3.92 -7.32 -12.63
CA TYR A 75 -3.58 -6.26 -13.58
C TYR A 75 -3.45 -6.81 -15.00
N ASN A 76 -2.59 -7.83 -15.20
CA ASN A 76 -2.36 -8.46 -16.52
C ASN A 76 -3.63 -9.09 -17.12
N TRP A 77 -4.57 -9.50 -16.26
CA TRP A 77 -5.86 -10.02 -16.70
C TRP A 77 -6.84 -8.91 -17.07
N LEU A 78 -6.88 -7.82 -16.31
CA LEU A 78 -7.76 -6.67 -16.53
C LEU A 78 -7.34 -5.84 -17.76
N THR A 79 -6.04 -5.67 -18.02
CA THR A 79 -5.56 -4.91 -19.20
C THR A 79 -5.99 -5.53 -20.53
N LYS A 80 -6.33 -6.82 -20.54
CA LYS A 80 -6.87 -7.51 -21.73
C LYS A 80 -8.36 -7.24 -21.96
N ARG A 81 -9.07 -6.70 -20.97
CA ARG A 81 -10.54 -6.55 -20.95
C ARG A 81 -11.02 -5.12 -20.73
N MET A 82 -10.11 -4.23 -20.31
CA MET A 82 -10.38 -2.84 -19.96
C MET A 82 -9.32 -1.94 -20.60
N ASN A 83 -9.61 -0.63 -20.63
CA ASN A 83 -8.64 0.36 -21.11
C ASN A 83 -7.37 0.30 -20.24
N PRO A 84 -6.19 0.05 -20.83
CA PRO A 84 -4.95 -0.05 -20.09
C PRO A 84 -4.52 1.31 -19.54
N ILE A 85 -3.64 1.29 -18.55
CA ILE A 85 -3.07 2.52 -17.99
C ILE A 85 -2.10 3.11 -19.01
N THR A 86 -2.29 4.40 -19.32
CA THR A 86 -1.38 5.14 -20.20
C THR A 86 -0.61 6.20 -19.44
N PHE A 87 0.63 6.43 -19.86
CA PHE A 87 1.57 7.38 -19.30
C PHE A 87 2.10 8.29 -20.41
N GLU A 88 2.22 9.59 -20.15
CA GLU A 88 2.98 10.51 -20.99
C GLU A 88 4.38 10.67 -20.37
N LEU A 89 5.42 10.32 -21.14
CA LEU A 89 6.81 10.49 -20.75
C LEU A 89 7.44 11.65 -21.52
N ASN A 90 8.15 12.51 -20.81
CA ASN A 90 9.01 13.52 -21.42
C ASN A 90 10.38 12.94 -21.80
N ASP A 91 11.15 13.72 -22.57
CA ASP A 91 12.49 13.37 -23.04
C ASP A 91 13.47 13.05 -21.87
N GLU A 92 13.21 13.56 -20.66
CA GLU A 92 13.97 13.27 -19.43
C GLU A 92 13.51 12.01 -18.67
N LYS A 93 12.64 11.18 -19.27
CA LYS A 93 11.98 10.02 -18.63
C LYS A 93 11.14 10.40 -17.39
N GLU A 94 10.67 11.64 -17.36
CA GLU A 94 9.71 12.14 -16.37
C GLU A 94 8.29 11.75 -16.80
N ILE A 95 7.51 11.14 -15.90
CA ILE A 95 6.09 10.88 -16.14
C ILE A 95 5.32 12.18 -15.90
N THR A 96 4.83 12.82 -16.95
CA THR A 96 4.07 14.08 -16.85
C THR A 96 2.58 13.87 -16.65
N LYS A 97 2.04 12.75 -17.14
CA LYS A 97 0.61 12.47 -17.05
C LYS A 97 0.33 10.98 -16.97
N ILE A 98 -0.72 10.64 -16.23
CA ILE A 98 -1.26 9.29 -16.05
C ILE A 98 -2.74 9.33 -16.42
N SER A 99 -3.23 8.30 -17.11
CA SER A 99 -4.66 8.15 -17.39
C SER A 99 -5.46 8.00 -16.09
N THR A 100 -6.15 9.06 -15.66
CA THR A 100 -6.81 9.16 -14.34
C THR A 100 -7.92 8.12 -14.18
N VAL A 101 -8.88 8.06 -15.11
CA VAL A 101 -10.05 7.18 -15.01
C VAL A 101 -9.68 5.69 -15.16
N PRO A 102 -8.90 5.27 -16.17
CA PRO A 102 -8.48 3.88 -16.30
C PRO A 102 -7.71 3.37 -15.07
N THR A 103 -6.79 4.19 -14.54
CA THR A 103 -6.01 3.83 -13.34
C THR A 103 -6.91 3.64 -12.12
N ALA A 104 -7.85 4.56 -11.88
CA ALA A 104 -8.75 4.46 -10.75
C ALA A 104 -9.69 3.26 -10.83
N LEU A 105 -10.22 2.95 -12.03
CA LEU A 105 -11.07 1.77 -12.23
C LEU A 105 -10.31 0.46 -12.03
N ILE A 106 -9.13 0.32 -12.63
CA ILE A 106 -8.32 -0.90 -12.48
C ILE A 106 -7.93 -1.08 -11.02
N ALA A 107 -7.44 -0.03 -10.35
CA ALA A 107 -7.04 -0.10 -8.95
C ALA A 107 -8.20 -0.45 -8.02
N SER A 108 -9.39 0.13 -8.23
CA SER A 108 -10.57 -0.17 -7.41
C SER A 108 -11.06 -1.60 -7.62
N ILE A 109 -11.10 -2.10 -8.85
CA ILE A 109 -11.51 -3.48 -9.14
C ILE A 109 -10.53 -4.48 -8.52
N ILE A 110 -9.22 -4.27 -8.69
CA ILE A 110 -8.20 -5.14 -8.09
C ILE A 110 -8.37 -5.16 -6.57
N THR A 111 -8.46 -3.98 -5.95
CA THR A 111 -8.58 -3.87 -4.48
C THR A 111 -9.86 -4.53 -3.98
N THR A 112 -10.98 -4.36 -4.66
CA THR A 112 -12.24 -5.01 -4.30
C THR A 112 -12.16 -6.54 -4.43
N ILE A 113 -11.52 -7.07 -5.48
CA ILE A 113 -11.30 -8.52 -5.60
C ILE A 113 -10.45 -9.03 -4.44
N LEU A 114 -9.37 -8.33 -4.08
CA LEU A 114 -8.53 -8.71 -2.94
C LEU A 114 -9.27 -8.66 -1.62
N VAL A 115 -10.12 -7.64 -1.40
CA VAL A 115 -10.97 -7.52 -0.21
C VAL A 115 -12.00 -8.65 -0.17
N ILE A 116 -12.62 -9.03 -1.30
CA ILE A 116 -13.54 -10.17 -1.35
C ILE A 116 -12.82 -11.47 -0.93
N LEU A 117 -11.62 -11.70 -1.45
CA LEU A 117 -10.82 -12.88 -1.09
C LEU A 117 -10.44 -12.85 0.39
N LEU A 118 -10.02 -11.69 0.91
CA LEU A 118 -9.71 -11.52 2.33
C LEU A 118 -10.92 -11.74 3.22
N CYS A 119 -12.09 -11.21 2.85
CA CYS A 119 -13.35 -11.44 3.56
C CYS A 119 -13.72 -12.93 3.55
N ALA A 120 -13.57 -13.63 2.42
CA ALA A 120 -13.83 -15.07 2.35
C ALA A 120 -12.92 -15.86 3.32
N ILE A 121 -11.61 -15.59 3.30
CA ILE A 121 -10.64 -16.18 4.25
C ILE A 121 -11.06 -15.88 5.69
N THR A 122 -11.47 -14.65 5.96
CA THR A 122 -11.86 -14.20 7.30
C THR A 122 -13.13 -14.93 7.79
N ILE A 123 -14.10 -15.19 6.92
CA ILE A 123 -15.33 -15.92 7.30
C ILE A 123 -15.03 -17.37 7.69
N PHE A 124 -14.14 -18.05 6.97
CA PHE A 124 -13.90 -19.49 7.18
C PHE A 124 -12.81 -19.80 8.21
N ILE A 125 -11.74 -19.02 8.24
CA ILE A 125 -10.53 -19.35 9.02
C ILE A 125 -10.45 -18.55 10.33
N ALA A 126 -10.82 -17.26 10.31
CA ALA A 126 -10.71 -16.41 11.50
C ALA A 126 -11.49 -16.91 12.72
N PRO A 127 -12.70 -17.51 12.60
CA PRO A 127 -13.45 -17.99 13.76
C PRO A 127 -12.73 -19.13 14.49
N ILE A 128 -12.05 -19.99 13.75
CA ILE A 128 -11.29 -21.13 14.30
C ILE A 128 -10.10 -20.62 15.11
N ILE A 129 -9.33 -19.69 14.53
CA ILE A 129 -8.16 -19.09 15.18
C ILE A 129 -8.59 -18.28 16.41
N ILE A 130 -9.60 -17.43 16.26
CA ILE A 130 -10.08 -16.59 17.36
C ILE A 130 -10.65 -17.45 18.48
N SER A 131 -11.42 -18.50 18.18
CA SER A 131 -11.93 -19.41 19.21
C SER A 131 -10.80 -20.06 20.01
N ALA A 132 -9.73 -20.51 19.33
CA ALA A 132 -8.56 -21.09 19.99
C ALA A 132 -7.83 -20.07 20.90
N ILE A 133 -7.68 -18.83 20.44
CA ILE A 133 -7.08 -17.74 21.23
C ILE A 133 -7.94 -17.41 22.44
N VAL A 134 -9.25 -17.22 22.24
CA VAL A 134 -10.20 -16.90 23.32
C VAL A 134 -10.20 -18.00 24.38
N GLN A 135 -10.25 -19.27 23.99
CA GLN A 135 -10.16 -20.40 24.93
C GLN A 135 -8.86 -20.35 25.72
N THR A 136 -7.71 -20.15 25.05
CA THR A 136 -6.40 -20.06 25.70
C THR A 136 -6.32 -18.90 26.69
N LEU A 137 -6.87 -17.73 26.34
CA LEU A 137 -6.94 -16.57 27.21
C LEU A 137 -7.87 -16.78 28.41
N MET A 138 -8.98 -17.49 28.23
CA MET A 138 -9.87 -17.85 29.33
C MET A 138 -9.20 -18.84 30.29
N PHE A 139 -8.48 -19.84 29.77
CA PHE A 139 -7.70 -20.78 30.58
C PHE A 139 -6.56 -20.12 31.34
N SER A 140 -5.95 -19.05 30.80
CA SER A 140 -4.90 -18.28 31.47
C SER A 140 -5.43 -17.20 32.44
N GLY A 141 -6.75 -17.14 32.68
CA GLY A 141 -7.37 -16.20 33.60
C GLY A 141 -7.53 -14.77 33.05
N GLN A 142 -7.21 -14.51 31.79
CA GLN A 142 -7.32 -13.20 31.13
C GLN A 142 -8.72 -12.99 30.51
N THR A 143 -9.76 -13.08 31.33
CA THR A 143 -11.17 -13.06 30.88
C THR A 143 -11.60 -11.75 30.20
N VAL A 144 -11.07 -10.60 30.64
CA VAL A 144 -11.37 -9.29 30.06
C VAL A 144 -10.86 -9.19 28.61
N MET A 145 -9.61 -9.61 28.36
CA MET A 145 -9.04 -9.64 27.01
C MET A 145 -9.78 -10.63 26.11
N ALA A 146 -10.12 -11.81 26.64
CA ALA A 146 -10.89 -12.81 25.91
C ALA A 146 -12.26 -12.28 25.46
N PHE A 147 -12.99 -11.58 26.33
CA PHE A 147 -14.29 -11.00 26.00
C PHE A 147 -14.17 -9.88 24.98
N ALA A 148 -13.17 -8.99 25.10
CA ALA A 148 -12.92 -7.95 24.11
C ALA A 148 -12.64 -8.54 22.71
N LEU A 149 -11.84 -9.60 22.66
CA LEU A 149 -11.47 -10.28 21.41
C LEU A 149 -12.68 -10.98 20.77
N TYR A 150 -13.56 -11.56 21.58
CA TYR A 150 -14.83 -12.14 21.12
C TYR A 150 -15.76 -11.09 20.49
N GLN A 151 -15.89 -9.91 21.10
CA GLN A 151 -16.73 -8.83 20.56
C GLN A 151 -16.21 -8.28 19.23
N VAL A 152 -14.89 -8.15 19.09
CA VAL A 152 -14.25 -7.77 17.81
C VAL A 152 -14.53 -8.83 16.74
N ALA A 153 -14.43 -10.11 17.09
CA ALA A 153 -14.72 -11.21 16.16
C ALA A 153 -16.18 -11.19 15.70
N ALA A 154 -17.11 -11.01 16.63
CA ALA A 154 -18.53 -10.92 16.33
C ALA A 154 -18.84 -9.77 15.35
N MET A 155 -18.18 -8.62 15.50
CA MET A 155 -18.35 -7.48 14.60
C MET A 155 -17.83 -7.75 13.18
N ILE A 156 -16.62 -8.32 13.05
CA ILE A 156 -15.98 -8.60 11.75
C ILE A 156 -16.78 -9.65 10.96
N MET A 157 -17.47 -10.56 11.65
CA MET A 157 -18.28 -11.61 11.04
C MET A 157 -19.69 -11.17 10.65
N GLN A 158 -20.12 -9.94 10.98
CA GLN A 158 -21.45 -9.47 10.60
C GLN A 158 -21.56 -9.29 9.08
N PRO A 159 -22.63 -9.80 8.44
CA PRO A 159 -22.86 -9.62 7.01
C PRO A 159 -22.86 -8.15 6.56
N SER A 160 -23.36 -7.25 7.40
CA SER A 160 -23.36 -5.80 7.14
C SER A 160 -21.95 -5.22 7.06
N PHE A 161 -21.04 -5.63 7.96
CA PHE A 161 -19.65 -5.20 7.96
C PHE A 161 -18.92 -5.68 6.71
N ILE A 162 -19.17 -6.92 6.28
CA ILE A 162 -18.59 -7.50 5.07
C ILE A 162 -19.08 -6.75 3.83
N ALA A 163 -20.40 -6.53 3.71
CA ALA A 163 -20.98 -5.79 2.59
C ALA A 163 -20.41 -4.35 2.51
N MET A 164 -20.32 -3.67 3.66
CA MET A 164 -19.74 -2.32 3.74
C MET A 164 -18.25 -2.31 3.40
N SER A 165 -17.50 -3.35 3.78
CA SER A 165 -16.07 -3.45 3.45
C SER A 165 -15.85 -3.62 1.95
N ILE A 166 -16.66 -4.45 1.28
CA ILE A 166 -16.57 -4.67 -0.17
C ILE A 166 -16.95 -3.39 -0.93
N ILE A 167 -18.12 -2.82 -0.66
CA ILE A 167 -18.60 -1.61 -1.35
C ILE A 167 -17.70 -0.41 -1.02
N GLY A 168 -17.34 -0.26 0.25
CA GLY A 168 -16.46 0.80 0.74
C GLY A 168 -15.08 0.71 0.10
N SER A 169 -14.49 -0.48 -0.02
CA SER A 169 -13.18 -0.64 -0.66
C SER A 169 -13.19 -0.16 -2.11
N PHE A 170 -14.26 -0.45 -2.87
CA PHE A 170 -14.39 0.01 -4.25
C PHE A 170 -14.46 1.54 -4.31
N ILE A 171 -15.40 2.13 -3.57
CA ILE A 171 -15.66 3.58 -3.61
C ILE A 171 -14.45 4.36 -3.10
N ILE A 172 -13.90 3.97 -1.95
CA ILE A 172 -12.75 4.65 -1.34
C ILE A 172 -11.54 4.56 -2.27
N THR A 173 -11.20 3.36 -2.76
CA THR A 173 -10.04 3.20 -3.65
C THR A 173 -10.22 3.98 -4.94
N PHE A 174 -11.43 3.95 -5.53
CA PHE A 174 -11.73 4.67 -6.75
C PHE A 174 -11.56 6.19 -6.56
N VAL A 175 -12.21 6.77 -5.54
CA VAL A 175 -12.17 8.21 -5.27
C VAL A 175 -10.75 8.67 -4.91
N PHE A 176 -10.07 7.96 -4.03
CA PHE A 176 -8.70 8.33 -3.64
C PHE A 176 -7.74 8.19 -4.82
N THR A 177 -7.83 7.13 -5.63
CA THR A 177 -6.97 6.98 -6.80
C THR A 177 -7.24 8.05 -7.86
N LEU A 178 -8.50 8.44 -8.08
CA LEU A 178 -8.85 9.59 -8.94
C LEU A 178 -8.20 10.88 -8.45
N ILE A 179 -8.32 11.18 -7.15
CA ILE A 179 -7.75 12.39 -6.56
C ILE A 179 -6.22 12.36 -6.67
N ALA A 180 -5.57 11.24 -6.32
CA ALA A 180 -4.12 11.08 -6.44
C ALA A 180 -3.62 11.30 -7.87
N THR A 181 -4.24 10.65 -8.85
CA THR A 181 -3.83 10.76 -10.26
C THR A 181 -4.12 12.14 -10.84
N TYR A 182 -5.19 12.82 -10.39
CA TYR A 182 -5.46 14.20 -10.77
C TYR A 182 -4.41 15.17 -10.22
N ILE A 183 -4.07 15.05 -8.93
CA ILE A 183 -3.00 15.85 -8.30
C ILE A 183 -1.67 15.56 -8.97
N TYR A 184 -1.39 14.29 -9.26
CA TYR A 184 -0.19 13.87 -9.97
C TYR A 184 -0.07 14.58 -11.32
N ASN A 185 -1.13 14.55 -12.14
CA ASN A 185 -1.14 15.20 -13.44
C ASN A 185 -0.95 16.73 -13.33
N LEU A 186 -1.49 17.35 -12.27
CA LEU A 186 -1.28 18.76 -11.99
C LEU A 186 0.19 19.07 -11.62
N LEU A 187 0.87 18.18 -10.91
CA LEU A 187 2.30 18.31 -10.61
C LEU A 187 3.17 18.03 -11.84
N GLY A 188 2.85 16.98 -12.60
CA GLY A 188 3.57 16.59 -13.80
C GLY A 188 3.49 17.64 -14.91
N SER A 189 2.34 18.28 -15.10
CA SER A 189 2.20 19.44 -16.01
C SER A 189 3.06 20.67 -15.61
N LYS A 190 3.58 20.70 -14.38
CA LYS A 190 4.49 21.75 -13.89
C LYS A 190 5.97 21.29 -13.85
N GLY A 191 6.32 20.17 -14.47
CA GLY A 191 7.67 19.60 -14.44
C GLY A 191 8.09 19.11 -13.06
N LYS A 192 7.12 18.62 -12.26
CA LYS A 192 7.35 17.99 -10.95
C LYS A 192 6.82 16.56 -10.91
N GLY A 193 6.84 15.87 -12.04
CA GLY A 193 6.54 14.45 -12.16
C GLY A 193 7.66 13.57 -11.59
N ILE A 194 7.41 12.27 -11.52
CA ILE A 194 8.41 11.30 -11.08
C ILE A 194 9.37 11.03 -12.24
N ILE A 195 10.67 11.14 -11.96
CA ILE A 195 11.73 10.82 -12.90
C ILE A 195 12.16 9.37 -12.69
N LEU A 196 12.11 8.58 -13.76
CA LEU A 196 12.44 7.15 -13.75
C LEU A 196 13.59 6.85 -14.69
N ASP A 197 14.59 6.10 -14.26
CA ASP A 197 15.56 5.54 -15.19
C ASP A 197 15.04 4.22 -15.77
N LEU A 198 14.52 4.29 -17.00
CA LEU A 198 13.99 3.15 -17.75
C LEU A 198 15.01 2.66 -18.79
N SER A 199 15.16 1.34 -18.93
CA SER A 199 15.95 0.74 -20.00
C SER A 199 15.24 -0.44 -20.64
N LYS A 200 15.31 -0.55 -21.98
CA LYS A 200 14.74 -1.69 -22.70
C LYS A 200 15.53 -2.96 -22.40
N ASP A 201 14.81 -4.04 -22.10
CA ASP A 201 15.30 -5.38 -21.81
C ASP A 201 14.46 -6.40 -22.60
N GLY A 202 14.79 -6.54 -23.90
CA GLY A 202 13.97 -7.29 -24.86
C GLY A 202 12.62 -6.64 -25.11
N ASP A 203 11.54 -7.42 -25.00
CA ASP A 203 10.15 -6.94 -25.11
C ASP A 203 9.66 -6.19 -23.86
N MET A 204 10.44 -6.22 -22.78
CA MET A 204 10.13 -5.57 -21.51
C MET A 204 10.94 -4.29 -21.32
N THR A 205 10.42 -3.38 -20.52
CA THR A 205 11.14 -2.21 -20.00
C THR A 205 11.49 -2.47 -18.54
N SER A 206 12.77 -2.37 -18.22
CA SER A 206 13.27 -2.48 -16.84
C SER A 206 13.35 -1.10 -16.19
N LEU A 207 12.88 -1.00 -14.96
CA LEU A 207 13.06 0.17 -14.10
C LEU A 207 14.38 0.00 -13.33
N ASN A 208 15.35 0.85 -13.64
CA ASN A 208 16.70 0.79 -13.05
C ASN A 208 16.75 1.51 -11.72
N SER A 209 16.20 2.72 -11.69
CA SER A 209 16.18 3.57 -10.51
C SER A 209 15.03 4.55 -10.55
N ILE A 210 14.62 4.99 -9.36
CA ILE A 210 13.67 6.06 -9.14
C ILE A 210 14.45 7.23 -8.56
N ASP A 211 14.30 8.42 -9.13
CA ASP A 211 14.87 9.62 -8.53
C ASP A 211 14.19 9.89 -7.17
N PRO A 212 14.94 9.89 -6.05
CA PRO A 212 14.34 10.02 -4.73
C PRO A 212 13.64 11.36 -4.52
N VAL A 213 14.19 12.45 -5.07
CA VAL A 213 13.72 13.81 -4.80
C VAL A 213 12.35 14.03 -5.44
N SER A 214 12.21 13.69 -6.72
CA SER A 214 10.93 13.78 -7.44
C SER A 214 9.86 12.91 -6.79
N LEU A 215 10.19 11.68 -6.39
CA LEU A 215 9.25 10.79 -5.70
C LEU A 215 8.79 11.36 -4.35
N ILE A 216 9.73 11.88 -3.53
CA ILE A 216 9.41 12.50 -2.24
C ILE A 216 8.43 13.66 -2.43
N ILE A 217 8.68 14.55 -3.38
CA ILE A 217 7.83 15.73 -3.61
C ILE A 217 6.41 15.28 -3.97
N VAL A 218 6.27 14.36 -4.93
CA VAL A 218 4.97 13.89 -5.39
C VAL A 218 4.20 13.18 -4.27
N LEU A 219 4.82 12.21 -3.60
CA LEU A 219 4.15 11.46 -2.54
C LEU A 219 3.82 12.33 -1.32
N THR A 220 4.65 13.33 -1.01
CA THR A 220 4.36 14.29 0.07
C THR A 220 3.13 15.12 -0.23
N VAL A 221 3.01 15.67 -1.45
CA VAL A 221 1.84 16.47 -1.83
C VAL A 221 0.57 15.62 -1.81
N ILE A 222 0.60 14.41 -2.38
CA ILE A 222 -0.56 13.51 -2.41
C ILE A 222 -0.94 13.08 -0.98
N SER A 223 0.04 12.66 -0.17
CA SER A 223 -0.18 12.25 1.22
C SER A 223 -0.76 13.40 2.06
N LEU A 224 -0.25 14.62 1.89
CA LEU A 224 -0.75 15.78 2.61
C LEU A 224 -2.21 16.06 2.27
N ILE A 225 -2.59 16.02 0.99
CA ILE A 225 -3.97 16.27 0.56
C ILE A 225 -4.92 15.21 1.13
N PHE A 226 -4.55 13.94 1.10
CA PHE A 226 -5.35 12.87 1.72
C PHE A 226 -5.50 13.06 3.23
N ASN A 227 -4.42 13.44 3.92
CA ASN A 227 -4.48 13.64 5.36
C ASN A 227 -5.24 14.92 5.75
N ILE A 228 -5.28 15.94 4.90
CA ILE A 228 -6.19 17.09 5.07
C ILE A 228 -7.65 16.64 4.94
N ILE A 229 -7.98 15.81 3.94
CA ILE A 229 -9.33 15.25 3.79
C ILE A 229 -9.71 14.45 5.03
N LEU A 230 -8.82 13.58 5.52
CA LEU A 230 -9.04 12.80 6.75
C LEU A 230 -9.18 13.69 7.99
N ALA A 231 -8.40 14.76 8.10
CA ALA A 231 -8.52 15.73 9.19
C ALA A 231 -9.88 16.44 9.18
N ILE A 232 -10.38 16.84 8.01
CA ILE A 232 -11.71 17.45 7.86
C ILE A 232 -12.81 16.45 8.26
N ILE A 233 -12.74 15.20 7.79
CA ILE A 233 -13.69 14.15 8.18
C ILE A 233 -13.68 13.97 9.70
N THR A 234 -12.49 13.92 10.31
CA THR A 234 -12.33 13.77 11.76
C THR A 234 -13.02 14.91 12.52
N LEU A 235 -12.85 16.16 12.09
CA LEU A 235 -13.50 17.32 12.72
C LEU A 235 -15.03 17.27 12.58
N ILE A 236 -15.54 16.89 11.40
CA ILE A 236 -16.99 16.79 11.15
C ILE A 236 -17.62 15.64 11.96
N SER A 237 -16.88 14.54 12.15
CA SER A 237 -17.32 13.39 12.96
C SER A 237 -17.20 13.61 14.48
N GLY A 238 -16.91 14.83 14.94
CA GLY A 238 -16.81 15.16 16.37
C GLY A 238 -15.45 14.82 17.00
N GLY A 239 -14.42 14.55 16.20
CA GLY A 239 -13.05 14.33 16.65
C GLY A 239 -12.36 15.60 17.13
N ASN A 240 -11.32 15.43 17.94
CA ASN A 240 -10.56 16.54 18.52
C ASN A 240 -9.62 17.21 17.49
N ALA A 241 -9.49 18.53 17.57
CA ALA A 241 -8.52 19.32 16.78
C ALA A 241 -7.09 18.78 16.86
N TYR A 242 -6.65 18.26 18.01
CA TYR A 242 -5.33 17.63 18.14
C TYR A 242 -5.16 16.39 17.25
N GLN A 243 -6.21 15.58 17.08
CA GLN A 243 -6.17 14.42 16.19
C GLN A 243 -6.14 14.85 14.72
N ALA A 244 -6.93 15.88 14.36
CA ALA A 244 -6.93 16.45 13.03
C ALA A 244 -5.55 17.04 12.65
N LEU A 245 -4.91 17.78 13.57
CA LEU A 245 -3.53 18.26 13.40
C LEU A 245 -2.54 17.10 13.29
N GLY A 246 -2.70 16.06 14.12
CA GLY A 246 -1.90 14.84 14.08
C GLY A 246 -1.95 14.16 12.71
N ASN A 247 -3.12 14.09 12.07
CA ASN A 247 -3.27 13.54 10.72
C ASN A 247 -2.48 14.35 9.70
N ILE A 248 -2.58 15.68 9.72
CA ILE A 248 -1.87 16.56 8.77
C ILE A 248 -0.36 16.40 8.91
N VAL A 249 0.15 16.47 10.15
CA VAL A 249 1.59 16.32 10.44
C VAL A 249 2.06 14.91 10.07
N GLY A 250 1.30 13.89 10.44
CA GLY A 250 1.57 12.50 10.09
C GLY A 250 1.61 12.27 8.59
N GLY A 251 0.72 12.92 7.83
CA GLY A 251 0.71 12.87 6.37
C GLY A 251 1.95 13.46 5.73
N LEU A 252 2.44 14.58 6.26
CA LEU A 252 3.67 15.21 5.79
C LEU A 252 4.89 14.33 6.08
N ILE A 253 5.01 13.83 7.32
CA ILE A 253 6.10 12.94 7.73
C ILE A 253 6.10 11.66 6.90
N ASN A 254 4.94 11.04 6.72
CA ASN A 254 4.81 9.81 5.94
C ASN A 254 5.14 10.05 4.45
N GLY A 255 4.73 11.18 3.90
CA GLY A 255 5.08 11.55 2.53
C GLY A 255 6.59 11.69 2.31
N VAL A 256 7.27 12.40 3.23
CA VAL A 256 8.71 12.66 3.14
C VAL A 256 9.53 11.40 3.43
N ILE A 257 9.29 10.77 4.58
CA ILE A 257 10.05 9.59 5.03
C ILE A 257 9.66 8.37 4.20
N GLY A 258 8.36 8.11 4.04
CA GLY A 258 7.85 6.97 3.29
C GLY A 258 8.25 7.04 1.82
N GLY A 259 8.11 8.21 1.18
CA GLY A 259 8.55 8.40 -0.20
C GLY A 259 10.06 8.25 -0.37
N GLY A 260 10.84 8.85 0.52
CA GLY A 260 12.31 8.77 0.47
C GLY A 260 12.81 7.35 0.68
N LEU A 261 12.29 6.65 1.70
CA LEU A 261 12.63 5.25 1.97
C LEU A 261 12.21 4.35 0.81
N LEU A 262 11.06 4.59 0.17
CA LEU A 262 10.62 3.77 -0.96
C LEU A 262 11.60 3.87 -2.15
N ALA A 263 12.05 5.08 -2.50
CA ALA A 263 13.06 5.25 -3.55
C ALA A 263 14.41 4.61 -3.16
N ILE A 264 14.86 4.82 -1.92
CA ILE A 264 16.14 4.26 -1.44
C ILE A 264 16.10 2.73 -1.44
N PHE A 265 15.04 2.14 -0.90
CA PHE A 265 14.84 0.70 -0.86
C PHE A 265 14.72 0.12 -2.27
N TYR A 266 14.00 0.79 -3.15
CA TYR A 266 13.92 0.38 -4.54
C TYR A 266 15.30 0.37 -5.20
N ASN A 267 16.03 1.49 -5.15
CA ASN A 267 17.34 1.61 -5.80
C ASN A 267 18.35 0.60 -5.23
N PHE A 268 18.31 0.37 -3.91
CA PHE A 268 19.15 -0.63 -3.26
C PHE A 268 18.81 -2.06 -3.71
N LEU A 269 17.52 -2.43 -3.68
CA LEU A 269 17.10 -3.79 -4.03
C LEU A 269 17.22 -4.07 -5.53
N ALA A 270 17.05 -3.07 -6.40
CA ALA A 270 17.22 -3.22 -7.84
C ALA A 270 18.62 -3.74 -8.22
N THR A 271 19.64 -3.38 -7.43
CA THR A 271 21.02 -3.89 -7.61
C THR A 271 21.24 -5.32 -7.11
N LYS A 272 20.36 -5.85 -6.25
CA LYS A 272 20.56 -7.13 -5.54
C LYS A 272 19.58 -8.23 -5.93
N LEU A 273 18.30 -7.89 -6.08
CA LEU A 273 17.21 -8.83 -6.33
C LEU A 273 16.76 -8.85 -7.79
N GLY A 274 17.33 -7.98 -8.61
CA GLY A 274 16.90 -7.73 -9.98
C GLY A 274 15.95 -6.54 -10.09
N LYS A 275 15.73 -6.10 -11.32
CA LYS A 275 14.95 -4.90 -11.65
C LYS A 275 13.49 -5.25 -11.87
N LEU A 276 12.60 -4.30 -11.57
CA LEU A 276 11.19 -4.42 -11.93
C LEU A 276 11.07 -4.36 -13.46
N LYS A 277 10.34 -5.32 -14.05
CA LYS A 277 10.10 -5.36 -15.50
C LYS A 277 8.63 -5.12 -15.82
N ILE A 278 8.39 -4.22 -16.76
CA ILE A 278 7.05 -3.82 -17.23
C ILE A 278 7.02 -3.75 -18.76
N GLU A 279 5.94 -4.19 -19.39
CA GLU A 279 5.75 -4.11 -20.83
C GLU A 279 5.13 -2.75 -21.18
N LEU A 280 5.94 -1.85 -21.72
CA LEU A 280 5.52 -0.54 -22.19
C LEU A 280 5.52 -0.54 -23.73
N ILE A 281 4.36 -0.22 -24.33
CA ILE A 281 4.21 -0.13 -25.79
C ILE A 281 3.85 1.30 -26.17
N ASP A 282 4.31 1.72 -27.34
CA ASP A 282 3.94 3.01 -27.94
C ASP A 282 2.45 3.02 -28.34
N ASN A 283 1.75 4.11 -28.01
CA ASN A 283 0.39 4.34 -28.47
C ASN A 283 0.36 4.94 -29.88
#